data_AF-A0A1A8BP14-F1
#
_entry.id   AF-A0A1A8BP14-F1
#
_cell.length_a   1.000
_cell.length_b   1.000
_cell.length_c   1.000
_cell.angle_alpha   90.00
_cell.angle_beta   90.00
_cell.angle_gamma   90.00
#
_symmetry.space_group_name_H-M   'P 1'
#
loop_
_entity.id
_entity.type
_entity.pdbx_description
1 polymer ?
#
loop_
_entity_poly.entity_id
_entity_poly.type
_entity_poly.pdbx_seq_one_letter_code
_entity_poly.pdbx_strand_id
1 'polypeptide(L)'
;ERKPEDDELYSFHISPDHSLLSYQKISKNIWIDLGSVELQPAPDPQELTQEMIRHALQRSTSLKKENSRLLEENYRLRQDHQRIVTELEHQVHQKETLEMELYSRFVMVLNEKKAKIRGLQDAVHQLHRADDQHREEERPHSDKDATQGGGSIQNKEANKGIHPSQEPTILITGRDLVSHGVTIDTTFSDDDDEQPRRKRHLLCTSSPDSSED
;
A
#
# COMPACT_ATOMS: atom_id res chain seq x y z
N GLU A 1 -7.44 -22.17 18.96
CA GLU A 1 -7.57 -22.93 20.22
C GLU A 1 -7.87 -21.93 21.33
N ARG A 2 -9.14 -21.79 21.75
CA ARG A 2 -9.50 -20.91 22.86
C ARG A 2 -9.20 -21.68 24.14
N LYS A 3 -8.36 -21.13 25.02
CA LYS A 3 -8.23 -21.64 26.40
C LYS A 3 -9.62 -21.69 27.01
N PRO A 4 -10.00 -22.75 27.75
CA PRO A 4 -11.17 -22.66 28.60
C PRO A 4 -10.86 -21.54 29.59
N GLU A 5 -11.65 -20.47 29.55
CA GLU A 5 -11.67 -19.55 30.67
C GLU A 5 -12.04 -20.38 31.90
N ASP A 6 -11.26 -20.25 32.97
CA ASP A 6 -11.60 -20.84 34.26
C ASP A 6 -12.86 -20.08 34.69
N ASP A 7 -14.04 -20.60 34.33
CA ASP A 7 -15.33 -19.94 34.58
C ASP A 7 -15.41 -19.64 36.07
N GLU A 8 -15.18 -18.37 36.41
CA GLU A 8 -15.19 -17.93 37.80
C GLU A 8 -16.62 -18.02 38.31
N LEU A 9 -16.89 -19.06 39.09
CA LEU A 9 -18.21 -19.30 39.63
C LEU A 9 -18.33 -18.62 41.00
N TYR A 10 -19.38 -17.81 41.14
CA TYR A 10 -19.69 -17.10 42.39
C TYR A 10 -20.98 -17.67 42.99
N SER A 11 -20.97 -17.91 44.30
CA SER A 11 -22.15 -18.32 45.06
C SER A 11 -22.55 -17.20 46.02
N PHE A 12 -23.85 -16.97 46.15
CA PHE A 12 -24.44 -15.96 47.02
C PHE A 12 -25.42 -16.64 47.97
N HIS A 13 -25.30 -16.37 49.27
CA HIS A 13 -26.17 -16.92 50.29
C HIS A 13 -26.74 -15.80 51.14
N ILE A 14 -28.08 -15.79 51.28
CA ILE A 14 -28.80 -14.89 52.18
C ILE A 14 -29.25 -15.70 53.38
N SER A 15 -29.03 -15.17 54.59
CA SER A 15 -29.45 -15.81 55.83
C SER A 15 -30.99 -15.93 55.92
N PRO A 16 -31.54 -16.90 56.66
CA PRO A 16 -32.99 -17.11 56.76
C PRO A 16 -33.77 -15.91 57.33
N ASP A 17 -33.10 -15.06 58.12
CA ASP A 17 -33.63 -13.81 58.67
C ASP A 17 -33.42 -12.61 57.73
N HIS A 18 -32.87 -12.83 56.53
CA HIS A 18 -32.61 -11.84 55.49
C HIS A 18 -31.70 -10.66 55.90
N SER A 19 -30.92 -10.83 56.99
CA SER A 19 -30.06 -9.80 57.56
C SER A 19 -28.61 -9.87 57.10
N LEU A 20 -28.16 -10.98 56.50
CA LEU A 20 -26.77 -11.18 56.11
C LEU A 20 -26.70 -11.80 54.70
N LEU A 21 -26.03 -11.10 53.77
CA LEU A 21 -25.64 -11.64 52.47
C LEU A 21 -24.15 -12.01 52.51
N SER A 22 -23.82 -13.27 52.29
CA SER A 22 -22.44 -13.75 52.12
C SER A 22 -22.20 -14.17 50.67
N TYR A 23 -20.99 -13.96 50.18
CA TYR A 23 -20.62 -14.31 48.81
C TYR A 23 -19.24 -14.96 48.75
N GLN A 24 -19.14 -15.99 47.92
CA GLN A 24 -18.00 -16.90 47.88
C GLN A 24 -17.59 -17.14 46.43
N LYS A 25 -16.29 -17.31 46.20
CA LYS A 25 -15.75 -17.76 44.91
C LYS A 25 -15.52 -19.26 44.96
N ILE A 26 -15.98 -19.95 43.93
CA ILE A 26 -15.71 -21.37 43.71
C ILE A 26 -14.63 -21.46 42.63
N SER A 27 -13.44 -21.92 43.00
CA SER A 27 -12.32 -22.11 42.08
C SER A 27 -11.74 -23.50 42.28
N LYS A 28 -11.63 -24.29 41.20
CA LYS A 28 -11.05 -25.65 41.23
C LYS A 28 -11.65 -26.53 42.35
N ASN A 29 -12.97 -26.44 42.53
CA ASN A 29 -13.75 -27.15 43.56
C ASN A 29 -13.42 -26.77 45.01
N ILE A 30 -12.75 -25.63 45.21
CA ILE A 30 -12.47 -25.04 46.52
C ILE A 30 -13.38 -23.82 46.70
N TRP A 31 -13.98 -23.72 47.88
CA TRP A 31 -14.81 -22.59 48.29
C TRP A 31 -13.93 -21.57 49.00
N ILE A 32 -13.89 -20.35 48.48
CA ILE A 32 -13.14 -19.23 49.03
C ILE A 32 -14.16 -18.20 49.48
N ASP A 33 -14.25 -17.96 50.79
CA ASP A 33 -15.11 -16.92 51.33
C ASP A 33 -14.55 -15.54 50.96
N LEU A 34 -15.35 -14.72 50.28
CA LEU A 34 -14.95 -13.38 49.88
C LEU A 34 -15.45 -12.32 50.87
N GLY A 35 -16.52 -12.63 51.60
CA GLY A 35 -17.03 -11.77 52.65
C GLY A 35 -18.54 -11.80 52.78
N SER A 36 -19.02 -10.95 53.66
CA SER A 36 -20.44 -10.78 53.96
C SER A 36 -20.80 -9.32 54.20
N VAL A 37 -22.07 -9.00 54.01
CA VAL A 37 -22.66 -7.68 54.21
C VAL A 37 -23.95 -7.81 55.01
N GLU A 38 -24.08 -7.01 56.06
CA GLU A 38 -25.32 -6.91 56.83
C GLU A 38 -26.33 -6.05 56.05
N LEU A 39 -27.53 -6.59 55.86
CA LEU A 39 -28.62 -5.97 55.14
C LEU A 39 -29.64 -5.45 56.15
N GLN A 40 -30.08 -4.21 55.94
CA GLN A 40 -31.19 -3.63 56.68
C GLN A 40 -32.47 -3.69 55.83
N PRO A 41 -33.64 -3.94 56.43
CA PRO A 41 -34.90 -3.89 55.71
C PRO A 41 -35.07 -2.54 55.00
N ALA A 42 -35.49 -2.58 53.73
CA ALA A 42 -35.76 -1.34 53.00
C ALA A 42 -36.93 -0.59 53.66
N PRO A 43 -36.82 0.73 53.86
CA PRO A 43 -37.88 1.53 54.50
C PRO A 43 -39.15 1.58 53.65
N ASP A 44 -39.02 1.61 52.33
CA ASP A 44 -40.12 1.43 51.37
C ASP A 44 -39.67 0.47 50.24
N PRO A 45 -39.93 -0.84 50.39
CA PRO A 45 -39.59 -1.83 49.36
C PRO A 45 -40.36 -1.62 48.05
N GLN A 46 -41.56 -1.02 48.12
CA GLN A 46 -42.40 -0.79 46.95
C GLN A 46 -41.81 0.33 46.09
N GLU A 47 -41.45 1.46 46.71
CA GLU A 47 -40.77 2.57 46.02
C GLU A 47 -39.44 2.10 45.43
N LEU A 48 -38.63 1.34 46.21
CA LEU A 48 -37.36 0.81 45.73
C LEU A 48 -37.54 -0.09 44.48
N THR A 49 -38.51 -1.00 44.52
CA THR A 49 -38.80 -1.89 43.39
C THR A 49 -39.29 -1.09 42.18
N GLN A 50 -40.15 -0.09 42.38
CA GLN A 50 -40.62 0.78 41.31
C GLN A 50 -39.48 1.58 40.67
N GLU A 51 -38.54 2.08 41.46
CA GLU A 51 -37.39 2.83 40.94
C GLU A 51 -36.43 1.92 40.16
N MET A 52 -36.15 0.71 40.67
CA MET A 52 -35.36 -0.27 39.95
C MET A 52 -35.97 -0.61 38.58
N ILE A 53 -37.28 -0.83 38.53
CA ILE A 53 -37.99 -1.11 37.27
C ILE A 53 -37.95 0.12 36.35
N ARG A 54 -38.16 1.32 36.88
CA ARG A 54 -38.10 2.57 36.13
C ARG A 54 -36.74 2.76 35.47
N HIS A 55 -35.66 2.61 36.23
CA HIS A 55 -34.30 2.69 35.71
C HIS A 55 -34.01 1.60 34.66
N ALA A 56 -34.44 0.36 34.90
CA ALA A 56 -34.27 -0.72 33.92
C ALA A 56 -35.00 -0.42 32.60
N LEU A 57 -36.22 0.09 32.66
CA LEU A 57 -37.00 0.50 31.49
C LEU A 57 -36.37 1.69 30.76
N GLN A 58 -35.93 2.73 31.48
CA GLN A 58 -35.23 3.88 30.90
C GLN A 58 -33.94 3.45 30.20
N ARG A 59 -33.16 2.55 30.81
CA ARG A 59 -31.95 2.01 30.19
C ARG A 59 -32.29 1.20 28.95
N SER A 60 -33.33 0.37 28.99
CA SER A 60 -33.78 -0.43 27.85
C SER A 60 -34.21 0.45 26.67
N THR A 61 -34.98 1.51 26.92
CA THR A 61 -35.42 2.43 25.86
C THR A 61 -34.25 3.23 25.27
N SER A 62 -33.32 3.69 26.11
CA SER A 62 -32.08 4.35 25.68
C SER A 62 -31.23 3.44 24.78
N LEU A 63 -30.98 2.19 25.23
CA LEU A 63 -30.25 1.20 24.44
C LEU A 63 -30.95 0.86 23.13
N LYS A 64 -32.28 0.76 23.12
CA LYS A 64 -33.04 0.51 21.90
C LYS A 64 -32.89 1.65 20.90
N LYS A 65 -32.97 2.91 21.36
CA LYS A 65 -32.75 4.09 20.52
C LYS A 65 -31.34 4.09 19.93
N GLU A 66 -30.34 3.79 20.75
CA GLU A 66 -28.95 3.74 20.31
C GLU A 66 -28.72 2.62 19.29
N ASN A 67 -29.30 1.44 19.53
CA ASN A 67 -29.21 0.32 18.59
C ASN A 67 -29.85 0.69 17.23
N SER A 68 -31.03 1.33 17.23
CA SER A 68 -31.66 1.81 16.00
C SER A 68 -30.79 2.82 15.25
N ARG A 69 -30.16 3.77 15.96
CA ARG A 69 -29.22 4.74 15.38
C ARG A 69 -28.02 4.04 14.75
N LEU A 70 -27.40 3.11 15.47
CA LEU A 70 -26.25 2.34 14.97
C LEU A 70 -26.61 1.46 13.76
N LEU A 71 -27.81 0.90 13.73
CA LEU A 71 -28.29 0.13 12.57
C LEU A 71 -28.46 1.01 11.33
N GLU A 72 -29.04 2.19 11.47
CA GLU A 72 -29.18 3.16 10.39
C GLU A 72 -27.81 3.61 9.86
N GLU A 73 -26.89 3.94 10.76
CA GLU A 73 -25.52 4.31 10.39
C GLU A 73 -24.77 3.15 9.71
N ASN A 74 -24.92 1.92 10.22
CA ASN A 74 -24.31 0.75 9.61
C ASN A 74 -24.83 0.51 8.19
N TYR A 75 -26.15 0.68 7.98
CA TYR A 75 -26.75 0.58 6.65
C TYR A 75 -26.19 1.66 5.71
N ARG A 76 -26.15 2.92 6.15
CA ARG A 76 -25.58 4.03 5.38
C ARG A 76 -24.12 3.77 5.00
N LEU A 77 -23.29 3.36 5.95
CA LEU A 77 -21.88 3.07 5.71
C LEU A 77 -21.68 1.93 4.72
N ARG A 78 -22.50 0.86 4.78
CA ARG A 78 -22.45 -0.21 3.78
C ARG A 78 -22.82 0.26 2.39
N GLN A 79 -23.84 1.11 2.27
CA GLN A 79 -24.25 1.68 0.99
C GLN A 79 -23.17 2.59 0.41
N ASP A 80 -22.58 3.46 1.23
CA ASP A 80 -21.49 4.34 0.81
C ASP A 80 -20.26 3.53 0.39
N HIS A 81 -19.88 2.51 1.16
CA HIS A 81 -18.79 1.61 0.81
C HIS A 81 -19.03 0.92 -0.53
N GLN A 82 -20.22 0.37 -0.76
CA GLN A 82 -20.55 -0.26 -2.04
C GLN A 82 -20.47 0.72 -3.21
N ARG A 83 -20.97 1.95 -3.03
CA ARG A 83 -20.88 3.00 -4.05
C ARG A 83 -19.42 3.33 -4.38
N ILE A 84 -18.58 3.51 -3.36
CA ILE A 84 -17.15 3.85 -3.53
C ILE A 84 -16.41 2.71 -4.24
N VAL A 85 -16.66 1.46 -3.85
CA VAL A 85 -16.03 0.29 -4.49
C VAL A 85 -16.40 0.22 -5.97
N THR A 86 -17.68 0.37 -6.30
CA THR A 86 -18.13 0.33 -7.70
C THR A 86 -17.56 1.48 -8.53
N GLU A 87 -17.48 2.69 -7.98
CA GLU A 87 -16.84 3.83 -8.65
C GLU A 87 -15.34 3.58 -8.86
N LEU A 88 -14.65 3.03 -7.85
CA LEU A 88 -13.23 2.71 -7.95
C LEU A 88 -12.96 1.65 -9.02
N GLU A 89 -13.77 0.59 -9.09
CA GLU A 89 -13.68 -0.43 -10.13
C GLU A 89 -13.85 0.18 -11.53
N HIS A 90 -14.81 1.11 -11.68
CA HIS A 90 -15.01 1.81 -12.93
C HIS A 90 -13.81 2.68 -13.33
N GLN A 91 -13.25 3.43 -12.38
CA GLN A 91 -12.08 4.27 -12.61
C GLN A 91 -10.82 3.45 -12.97
N VAL A 92 -10.61 2.31 -12.30
CA VAL A 92 -9.52 1.38 -12.65
C VAL A 92 -9.67 0.90 -14.08
N HIS A 93 -10.89 0.50 -14.47
CA HIS A 93 -11.14 0.05 -15.84
C HIS A 93 -10.90 1.14 -16.89
N GLN A 94 -11.31 2.38 -16.61
CA GLN A 94 -11.01 3.52 -17.48
C GLN A 94 -9.50 3.78 -17.59
N LYS A 95 -8.78 3.71 -16.47
CA LYS A 95 -7.31 3.86 -16.43
C LYS A 95 -6.63 2.82 -17.31
N GLU A 96 -6.97 1.55 -17.13
CA GLU A 96 -6.39 0.43 -17.89
C GLU A 96 -6.66 0.55 -19.39
N THR A 97 -7.87 0.98 -19.77
CA THR A 97 -8.24 1.21 -21.17
C THR A 97 -7.36 2.31 -21.78
N LEU A 98 -7.21 3.44 -21.09
CA LEU A 98 -6.36 4.54 -21.53
C LEU A 98 -4.90 4.13 -21.62
N GLU A 99 -4.38 3.39 -20.64
CA GLU A 99 -3.02 2.86 -20.66
C GLU A 99 -2.77 1.99 -21.89
N MET A 100 -3.70 1.08 -22.20
CA MET A 100 -3.61 0.22 -23.39
C MET A 100 -3.58 1.04 -24.69
N GLU A 101 -4.41 2.07 -24.80
CA GLU A 101 -4.42 2.97 -25.96
C GLU A 101 -3.09 3.73 -26.12
N LEU A 102 -2.54 4.26 -25.02
CA LEU A 102 -1.26 4.97 -25.01
C LEU A 102 -0.10 4.03 -25.35
N TYR A 103 -0.06 2.83 -24.78
CA TYR A 103 0.96 1.83 -25.10
C TYR A 103 0.90 1.42 -26.56
N SER A 104 -0.29 1.19 -27.12
CA SER A 104 -0.48 0.89 -28.54
C SER A 104 0.13 1.99 -29.43
N ARG A 105 -0.17 3.25 -29.12
CA ARG A 105 0.35 4.40 -29.88
C ARG A 105 1.86 4.56 -29.74
N PHE A 106 2.40 4.35 -28.54
CA PHE A 106 3.84 4.38 -28.28
C PHE A 106 4.59 3.31 -29.10
N VAL A 107 4.06 2.09 -29.14
CA VAL A 107 4.65 0.99 -29.93
C VAL A 107 4.66 1.34 -31.42
N MET A 108 3.61 1.97 -31.96
CA MET A 108 3.61 2.43 -33.36
C MET A 108 4.76 3.40 -33.64
N VAL A 109 4.92 4.42 -32.78
CA VAL A 109 6.00 5.41 -32.92
C VAL A 109 7.38 4.75 -32.81
N LEU A 110 7.57 3.85 -31.85
CA LEU A 110 8.82 3.09 -31.71
C LEU A 110 9.13 2.26 -32.95
N ASN A 111 8.12 1.60 -33.53
CA ASN A 111 8.30 0.77 -34.71
C ASN A 111 8.67 1.62 -35.94
N GLU A 112 8.04 2.77 -36.11
CA GLU A 112 8.38 3.72 -37.18
C GLU A 112 9.82 4.24 -37.02
N LYS A 113 10.21 4.62 -35.80
CA LYS A 113 11.58 5.05 -35.50
C LYS A 113 12.59 3.92 -35.75
N LYS A 114 12.30 2.69 -35.32
CA LYS A 114 13.14 1.50 -35.59
C LYS A 114 13.28 1.24 -37.09
N ALA A 115 12.19 1.37 -37.85
CA ALA A 115 12.23 1.20 -39.31
C ALA A 115 13.09 2.28 -39.98
N LYS A 116 12.98 3.54 -39.54
CA LYS A 116 13.80 4.64 -40.07
C LYS A 116 15.28 4.45 -39.79
N ILE A 117 15.65 4.03 -38.57
CA ILE A 117 17.05 3.73 -38.20
C ILE A 117 17.60 2.62 -39.08
N ARG A 118 16.87 1.50 -39.24
CA ARG A 118 17.29 0.40 -40.12
C ARG A 118 17.49 0.87 -41.56
N GLY A 119 16.54 1.63 -42.12
CA GLY A 119 16.67 2.15 -43.48
C GLY A 119 17.86 3.09 -43.67
N LEU A 120 18.17 3.93 -42.66
CA LEU A 120 19.38 4.77 -42.70
C LEU A 120 20.66 3.95 -42.59
N GLN A 121 20.69 2.95 -41.71
CA GLN A 121 21.82 2.03 -41.60
C GLN A 121 22.07 1.31 -42.93
N ASP A 122 21.02 0.78 -43.57
CA ASP A 122 21.13 0.09 -44.85
C ASP A 122 21.67 1.02 -45.96
N ALA A 123 21.20 2.27 -46.01
CA ALA A 123 21.70 3.26 -46.96
C ALA A 123 23.19 3.57 -46.74
N VAL A 124 23.61 3.74 -45.49
CA VAL A 124 25.03 3.96 -45.13
C VAL A 124 25.89 2.76 -45.51
N HIS A 125 25.42 1.52 -45.31
CA HIS A 125 26.18 0.32 -45.71
C HIS A 125 26.28 0.19 -47.23
N GLN A 126 25.27 0.60 -47.99
CA GLN A 126 25.32 0.62 -49.45
C GLN A 126 26.31 1.67 -49.98
N LEU A 127 26.32 2.88 -49.40
CA LEU A 127 27.28 3.94 -49.73
C LEU A 127 28.73 3.50 -49.47
N HIS A 128 29.03 2.88 -48.34
CA HIS A 128 30.38 2.34 -48.09
C HIS A 128 30.78 1.27 -49.12
N ARG A 129 29.88 0.34 -49.45
CA ARG A 129 30.17 -0.68 -50.48
C ARG A 129 30.42 -0.09 -51.86
N ALA A 130 29.72 1.00 -52.22
CA ALA A 130 29.94 1.69 -53.48
C ALA A 130 31.26 2.48 -53.49
N ASP A 131 31.65 3.10 -52.37
CA ASP A 131 32.94 3.80 -52.22
C ASP A 131 34.13 2.81 -52.27
N ASP A 132 33.98 1.65 -51.61
CA ASP A 132 34.99 0.57 -51.66
C ASP A 132 35.17 0.03 -53.09
N GLN A 133 34.08 -0.14 -53.85
CA GLN A 133 34.14 -0.54 -55.26
C GLN A 133 34.81 0.52 -56.14
N HIS A 134 34.54 1.81 -55.91
CA HIS A 134 35.17 2.90 -56.65
C HIS A 134 36.67 3.05 -56.33
N ARG A 135 37.11 2.65 -55.12
CA ARG A 135 38.54 2.58 -54.75
C ARG A 135 39.29 1.38 -55.33
N GLU A 136 38.59 0.32 -55.74
CA GLU A 136 39.19 -0.83 -56.43
C GLU A 136 39.35 -0.62 -57.94
N GLU A 137 38.46 0.15 -58.58
CA GLU A 137 38.55 0.50 -60.01
C GLU A 137 39.62 1.56 -60.33
N GLU A 138 40.06 2.36 -59.35
CA GLU A 138 41.18 3.32 -59.49
C GLU A 138 42.56 2.74 -59.15
N ARG A 139 42.77 1.41 -59.18
CA ARG A 139 44.14 0.85 -59.20
C ARG A 139 44.61 0.70 -60.66
N PRO A 140 45.63 1.47 -61.10
CA PRO A 140 46.16 1.31 -62.45
C PRO A 140 46.81 -0.06 -62.60
N HIS A 141 46.50 -0.72 -63.71
CA HIS A 141 47.30 -1.79 -64.29
C HIS A 141 48.79 -1.46 -64.19
N SER A 142 49.54 -2.26 -63.42
CA SER A 142 50.97 -2.40 -63.61
C SER A 142 51.25 -3.88 -63.81
N ASP A 143 51.56 -4.22 -65.06
CA ASP A 143 52.17 -5.50 -65.42
C ASP A 143 53.37 -5.76 -64.53
N LYS A 144 53.42 -6.93 -63.88
CA LYS A 144 54.60 -7.80 -63.90
C LYS A 144 54.30 -9.20 -63.36
N ASP A 145 54.95 -10.10 -64.06
CA ASP A 145 54.94 -11.55 -64.05
C ASP A 145 55.45 -12.20 -62.74
N ALA A 146 55.15 -13.51 -62.63
CA ALA A 146 55.81 -14.57 -61.86
C ALA A 146 55.30 -14.99 -60.46
N THR A 147 54.72 -16.20 -60.47
CA THR A 147 55.05 -17.36 -59.60
C THR A 147 54.42 -17.53 -58.22
N GLN A 148 53.61 -18.61 -58.14
CA GLN A 148 53.34 -19.57 -57.04
C GLN A 148 53.23 -19.11 -55.58
N GLY A 149 52.11 -19.54 -54.95
CA GLY A 149 52.19 -20.34 -53.72
C GLY A 149 51.51 -19.79 -52.46
N GLY A 150 50.40 -20.43 -52.06
CA GLY A 150 50.13 -20.83 -50.67
C GLY A 150 49.60 -19.81 -49.64
N GLY A 151 48.34 -20.04 -49.21
CA GLY A 151 48.01 -20.24 -47.78
C GLY A 151 47.86 -19.05 -46.80
N SER A 152 46.60 -18.76 -46.44
CA SER A 152 46.07 -18.58 -45.07
C SER A 152 46.45 -17.38 -44.18
N ILE A 153 45.43 -16.52 -43.94
CA ILE A 153 44.95 -15.89 -42.68
C ILE A 153 45.95 -15.14 -41.75
N GLN A 154 45.74 -13.83 -41.54
CA GLN A 154 45.36 -13.22 -40.23
C GLN A 154 45.39 -11.68 -40.24
N ASN A 155 44.23 -11.10 -39.91
CA ASN A 155 43.97 -9.97 -39.00
C ASN A 155 44.94 -8.76 -38.98
N LYS A 156 44.39 -7.58 -39.33
CA LYS A 156 44.20 -6.51 -38.34
C LYS A 156 43.26 -5.42 -38.86
N GLU A 157 42.12 -5.32 -38.18
CA GLU A 157 41.16 -4.23 -38.24
C GLU A 157 41.84 -2.88 -37.95
N ALA A 158 41.61 -1.91 -38.82
CA ALA A 158 41.58 -0.50 -38.42
C ALA A 158 40.14 -0.02 -38.57
N ASN A 159 39.30 -0.48 -37.64
CA ASN A 159 37.91 -0.06 -37.48
C ASN A 159 37.87 1.44 -37.14
N LYS A 160 37.74 2.30 -38.16
CA LYS A 160 37.37 3.70 -37.96
C LYS A 160 35.84 3.75 -37.87
N GLY A 161 35.35 3.39 -36.68
CA GLY A 161 33.92 3.39 -36.35
C GLY A 161 33.31 4.77 -36.57
N ILE A 162 32.20 4.80 -37.29
CA ILE A 162 31.35 5.98 -37.39
C ILE A 162 30.61 6.12 -36.07
N HIS A 163 30.92 7.19 -35.36
CA HIS A 163 30.38 7.52 -34.06
C HIS A 163 28.88 7.86 -34.20
N PRO A 164 27.96 7.25 -33.43
CA PRO A 164 26.59 7.73 -33.35
C PRO A 164 26.60 9.17 -32.82
N SER A 165 25.71 10.02 -33.34
CA SER A 165 25.52 11.39 -32.86
C SER A 165 25.45 11.39 -31.33
N GLN A 166 26.30 12.21 -30.69
CA GLN A 166 26.35 12.38 -29.24
C GLN A 166 25.26 13.31 -28.71
N GLU A 167 24.22 13.62 -29.50
CA GLU A 167 23.11 14.40 -28.96
C GLU A 167 22.38 13.61 -27.87
N PRO A 168 22.35 14.12 -26.63
CA PRO A 168 21.74 13.41 -25.53
C PRO A 168 20.23 13.26 -25.78
N THR A 169 19.74 12.03 -25.75
CA THR A 169 18.30 11.75 -25.69
C THR A 169 17.77 12.34 -24.39
N ILE A 170 17.01 13.44 -24.49
CA ILE A 170 16.42 14.10 -23.31
C ILE A 170 15.37 13.16 -22.72
N LEU A 171 15.66 12.64 -21.53
CA LEU A 171 14.70 11.89 -20.72
C LEU A 171 13.82 12.90 -19.99
N ILE A 172 12.66 13.23 -20.56
CA ILE A 172 11.68 14.10 -19.90
C ILE A 172 11.14 13.33 -18.69
N THR A 173 11.65 13.67 -17.51
CA THR A 173 11.14 13.17 -16.23
C THR A 173 9.94 14.02 -15.83
N GLY A 174 8.98 13.53 -15.04
CA GLY A 174 7.77 14.29 -14.68
C GLY A 174 8.03 15.71 -14.14
N ARG A 175 9.20 15.96 -13.55
CA ARG A 175 9.63 17.29 -13.10
C ARG A 175 9.84 18.31 -14.24
N ASP A 176 10.21 17.87 -15.45
CA ASP A 176 10.43 18.73 -16.64
C ASP A 176 9.13 19.15 -17.35
N LEU A 177 8.00 18.47 -17.07
CA LEU A 177 6.71 18.81 -17.69
C LEU A 177 6.12 20.11 -17.13
N VAL A 178 6.44 20.44 -15.87
CA VAL A 178 6.02 21.70 -15.21
C VAL A 178 6.64 22.91 -15.93
N SER A 179 7.90 22.82 -16.38
CA SER A 179 8.56 23.88 -17.17
C SER A 179 8.01 24.05 -18.60
N HIS A 180 7.11 23.17 -19.04
CA HIS A 180 6.44 23.25 -20.34
C HIS A 180 4.92 23.50 -20.22
N GLY A 181 4.46 23.93 -19.04
CA GLY A 181 3.06 24.35 -18.83
C GLY A 181 2.07 23.21 -18.61
N VAL A 182 2.56 22.00 -18.34
CA VAL A 182 1.71 20.86 -17.96
C VAL A 182 1.58 20.85 -16.43
N THR A 183 0.38 21.13 -15.93
CA THR A 183 0.08 21.07 -14.50
C THR A 183 -0.01 19.61 -14.05
N ILE A 184 0.95 19.18 -13.24
CA ILE A 184 0.90 17.89 -12.54
C ILE A 184 0.23 18.12 -11.20
N ASP A 185 -0.86 17.40 -10.95
CA ASP A 185 -1.54 17.39 -9.66
C ASP A 185 -0.64 16.72 -8.62
N THR A 186 -0.15 17.50 -7.64
CA THR A 186 0.85 17.07 -6.64
C THR A 186 0.21 16.50 -5.37
N THR A 187 -1.09 16.22 -5.40
CA THR A 187 -1.87 15.75 -4.24
C THR A 187 -1.47 14.35 -3.75
N PHE A 188 -0.62 13.63 -4.49
CA PHE A 188 -0.05 12.35 -4.10
C PHE A 188 1.48 12.40 -4.17
N SER A 189 2.10 12.98 -3.15
CA SER A 189 3.54 12.81 -2.89
C SER A 189 3.74 11.46 -2.22
N ASP A 190 4.14 10.45 -3.00
CA ASP A 190 4.61 9.15 -2.52
C ASP A 190 6.06 9.32 -2.05
N ASP A 191 6.22 9.90 -0.85
CA ASP A 191 7.51 10.08 -0.19
C ASP A 191 7.58 9.11 1.01
N ASP A 192 7.42 7.81 0.74
CA ASP A 192 7.66 6.72 1.68
C ASP A 192 8.96 5.99 1.29
N ASP A 193 10.11 6.60 1.62
CA ASP A 193 11.39 5.88 1.69
C ASP A 193 12.13 6.24 2.99
N GLU A 194 11.49 5.95 4.14
CA GLU A 194 12.12 6.00 5.46
C GLU A 194 12.52 4.57 5.89
N GLN A 195 13.80 4.24 5.72
CA GLN A 195 14.42 3.04 6.30
C GLN A 195 14.23 2.96 7.83
N PRO A 196 14.12 1.75 8.42
CA PRO A 196 13.72 1.58 9.81
C PRO A 196 14.85 1.95 10.78
N ARG A 197 14.75 3.14 11.39
CA ARG A 197 15.63 3.56 12.49
C ARG A 197 15.22 2.87 13.80
N ARG A 198 15.92 1.78 14.11
CA ARG A 198 16.00 1.26 15.48
C ARG A 198 16.65 2.32 16.39
N LYS A 199 15.98 2.73 17.48
CA LYS A 199 16.56 2.86 18.83
C LYS A 199 15.59 3.41 19.89
N ARG A 200 15.43 2.56 20.93
CA ARG A 200 15.50 2.86 22.37
C ARG A 200 14.35 3.61 23.06
N HIS A 201 13.51 2.78 23.64
CA HIS A 201 12.72 2.96 24.86
C HIS A 201 13.49 3.69 25.98
N LEU A 202 12.94 4.81 26.47
CA LEU A 202 13.24 5.38 27.79
C LEU A 202 11.92 5.89 28.38
N LEU A 203 11.44 5.17 29.39
CA LEU A 203 10.42 5.64 30.33
C LEU A 203 11.05 6.74 31.19
N CYS A 204 10.37 7.88 31.33
CA CYS A 204 10.60 8.78 32.45
C CYS A 204 9.25 9.30 32.96
N THR A 205 8.88 8.78 34.12
CA THR A 205 7.83 9.28 35.00
C THR A 205 8.21 10.68 35.50
N SER A 206 7.29 11.64 35.42
CA SER A 206 7.36 12.85 36.26
C SER A 206 5.99 13.13 36.86
N SER A 207 5.88 12.85 38.16
CA SER A 207 4.94 13.53 39.05
C SER A 207 5.46 14.95 39.31
N PRO A 208 4.58 15.88 39.67
CA PRO A 208 4.94 16.91 40.63
C PRO A 208 3.96 16.91 41.81
N ASP A 209 4.53 16.87 43.01
CA ASP A 209 3.87 17.11 44.29
C ASP A 209 4.72 18.16 45.01
N SER A 210 4.10 19.28 45.43
CA SER A 210 4.55 20.32 46.39
C SER A 210 3.87 21.65 46.02
N SER A 211 2.88 22.19 46.75
CA SER A 211 2.90 22.83 48.08
C SER A 211 3.51 24.23 48.12
N GLU A 212 2.83 25.13 48.86
CA GLU A 212 3.13 26.54 49.24
C GLU A 212 2.70 27.57 48.16
N ASP A 213 1.80 28.55 48.38
CA ASP A 213 1.32 29.26 49.59
C ASP A 213 -0.22 29.28 49.73
#